data_AF-A0A914WWR7-F1
#
_entry.id   AF-A0A914WWR7-F1
#
_cell.length_a   1.000
_cell.length_b   1.000
_cell.length_c   1.000
_cell.angle_alpha   90.00
_cell.angle_beta   90.00
_cell.angle_gamma   90.00
#
_symmetry.space_group_name_H-M   'P 1'
#
loop_
_entity.id
_entity.type
_entity.pdbx_description
1 polymer ?
#
loop_
_entity_poly.entity_id
_entity_poly.type
_entity_poly.pdbx_seq_one_letter_code
_entity_poly.pdbx_strand_id
1 'polypeptide(L)'
;MVAIVENKVPDSKRDGILKWNGWGYRDSIFHINKNNDVTFTGERYDISGQIMPHFRPWFEENLGVDLSYKTPSRDHSLMTAPRAVLNQDVVDWLRKHDMSFSNAAQYRINRAHGHTVHDMIMLRDGTFERIPDLVVWPKSHDEVVAIVEAANDLNVVVIPIGDLLVHVKLVTSRGVLQKSCQVPRMSSGPDIHHFILGSEGTLGVITEVTLKICPVPECKKYGSIVFPSFEPGVQFFREVAKQRVAPASLRLVDNEQFIMGQALKVATPSYWKAFTDKIKKLYVTQWKGFKPEEMVAATLVLEGSEEEVAAQEKRLYAIGKKFGGLPAGEENGRYGYRLTFAIAYLRDLGFEYSCLGESFETSIPWDKVIDVCRNVKELLKRESKKHGIKYPILASSRVTQLYDSGACVYFYFGFNYRGIEHPLEVYEEIEKAARDEILACGGSISHHHGVGKLRKHWMPATVGEIGLSAMKAVKSQLDPKNVFASGNIFTANKL
;
A
#
# COMPACT_ATOMS: atom_id res chain seq x y z
N MET A 1 10.10 -10.72 -35.42
CA MET A 1 10.47 -9.96 -34.21
C MET A 1 10.60 -8.48 -34.59
N VAL A 2 10.09 -7.54 -33.79
CA VAL A 2 10.41 -6.10 -33.96
C VAL A 2 11.85 -5.93 -33.48
N ALA A 3 12.67 -5.17 -34.21
CA ALA A 3 14.03 -4.88 -33.77
C ALA A 3 14.00 -4.12 -32.43
N ILE A 4 14.89 -4.49 -31.51
CA ILE A 4 15.11 -3.71 -30.30
C ILE A 4 15.75 -2.38 -30.73
N VAL A 5 15.18 -1.27 -30.25
CA VAL A 5 15.66 0.08 -30.52
C VAL A 5 15.90 0.78 -29.20
N GLU A 6 17.13 1.24 -29.01
CA GLU A 6 17.60 1.81 -27.75
C GLU A 6 18.49 3.02 -28.02
N ASN A 7 18.43 4.00 -27.11
CA ASN A 7 19.38 5.11 -27.05
C ASN A 7 19.69 5.43 -25.58
N LYS A 8 20.98 5.43 -25.22
CA LYS A 8 21.47 5.83 -23.87
C LYS A 8 20.64 5.28 -22.72
N VAL A 9 20.30 4.00 -22.75
CA VAL A 9 19.54 3.35 -21.67
C VAL A 9 20.36 3.45 -20.38
N PRO A 10 19.83 4.09 -19.33
CA PRO A 10 20.59 4.26 -18.10
C PRO A 10 20.79 2.90 -17.43
N ASP A 11 21.90 2.74 -16.71
CA ASP A 11 22.05 1.65 -15.75
C ASP A 11 21.06 1.89 -14.59
N SER A 12 19.83 1.44 -14.81
CA SER A 12 18.75 1.57 -13.86
C SER A 12 19.05 0.62 -12.71
N LYS A 13 19.71 1.14 -11.67
CA LYS A 13 19.90 0.43 -10.39
C LYS A 13 18.62 -0.28 -9.96
N ARG A 14 17.46 0.35 -10.17
CA ARG A 14 16.13 -0.22 -9.90
C ARG A 14 15.89 -1.54 -10.62
N ASP A 15 16.14 -1.62 -11.92
CA ASP A 15 15.88 -2.81 -12.73
C ASP A 15 16.89 -3.95 -12.43
N GLY A 16 18.07 -3.64 -11.88
CA GLY A 16 19.06 -4.64 -11.44
C GLY A 16 18.82 -5.21 -10.03
N ILE A 17 18.24 -4.42 -9.11
CA ILE A 17 18.14 -4.78 -7.68
C ILE A 17 16.74 -5.19 -7.22
N LEU A 18 15.67 -4.81 -7.94
CA LEU A 18 14.30 -5.14 -7.59
C LEU A 18 13.82 -6.44 -8.24
N LYS A 19 12.92 -7.15 -7.56
CA LYS A 19 12.19 -8.27 -8.15
C LYS A 19 11.32 -7.77 -9.29
N TRP A 20 11.22 -8.57 -10.34
CA TRP A 20 10.41 -8.23 -11.50
C TRP A 20 8.95 -8.71 -11.33
N ASN A 21 8.71 -9.75 -10.52
CA ASN A 21 7.41 -10.44 -10.36
C ASN A 21 6.87 -10.40 -8.92
N GLY A 22 7.30 -9.44 -8.12
CA GLY A 22 6.96 -9.39 -6.71
C GLY A 22 7.38 -8.09 -6.05
N TRP A 23 7.25 -8.04 -4.72
CA TRP A 23 7.60 -6.84 -3.97
C TRP A 23 9.10 -6.76 -3.66
N GLY A 24 9.65 -5.55 -3.79
CA GLY A 24 10.93 -5.16 -3.20
C GLY A 24 12.18 -5.75 -3.85
N TYR A 25 13.27 -5.80 -3.08
CA TYR A 25 14.61 -6.22 -3.53
C TYR A 25 14.73 -7.73 -3.79
N ARG A 26 15.54 -8.10 -4.79
CA ARG A 26 15.83 -9.51 -5.14
C ARG A 26 16.52 -10.29 -4.02
N ASP A 27 17.32 -9.60 -3.20
CA ASP A 27 18.04 -10.18 -2.06
C ASP A 27 17.16 -10.46 -0.83
N SER A 28 15.89 -10.04 -0.85
CA SER A 28 15.01 -9.99 0.32
C SER A 28 13.74 -10.80 0.06
N ILE A 29 13.69 -12.04 0.56
CA ILE A 29 12.63 -13.00 0.30
C ILE A 29 12.36 -13.81 1.58
N PHE A 30 11.08 -14.04 1.88
CA PHE A 30 10.70 -15.08 2.82
C PHE A 30 10.84 -16.45 2.15
N HIS A 31 11.60 -17.36 2.75
CA HIS A 31 11.74 -18.70 2.22
C HIS A 31 11.65 -19.76 3.32
N ILE A 32 11.15 -20.92 2.93
CA ILE A 32 11.16 -22.13 3.75
C ILE A 32 12.53 -22.79 3.59
N ASN A 33 13.26 -22.92 4.68
CA ASN A 33 14.57 -23.57 4.69
C ASN A 33 14.44 -25.11 4.66
N LYS A 34 15.57 -25.81 4.58
CA LYS A 34 15.63 -27.29 4.58
C LYS A 34 15.03 -27.99 5.82
N ASN A 35 14.89 -27.27 6.94
CA ASN A 35 14.26 -27.76 8.16
C ASN A 35 12.76 -27.42 8.23
N ASN A 36 12.21 -26.86 7.15
CA ASN A 36 10.87 -26.32 7.07
C ASN A 36 10.61 -25.12 8.00
N ASP A 37 11.64 -24.36 8.39
CA ASP A 37 11.45 -23.10 9.09
C ASP A 37 11.29 -21.95 8.08
N VAL A 38 10.50 -20.95 8.46
CA VAL A 38 10.42 -19.70 7.71
C VAL A 38 11.57 -18.80 8.11
N THR A 39 12.30 -18.29 7.10
CA THR A 39 13.41 -17.35 7.29
C THR A 39 13.34 -16.23 6.25
N PHE A 40 14.09 -15.14 6.47
CA PHE A 40 14.13 -14.00 5.56
C PHE A 40 15.55 -13.85 5.00
N THR A 41 15.73 -13.74 3.68
CA THR A 41 17.07 -13.69 3.05
C THR A 41 17.75 -12.31 3.15
N GLY A 42 19.02 -12.26 2.74
CA GLY A 42 19.79 -11.04 2.56
C GLY A 42 20.44 -10.51 3.84
N GLU A 43 20.73 -9.22 3.86
CA GLU A 43 21.29 -8.49 5.03
C GLU A 43 20.65 -7.10 5.20
N ARG A 44 19.64 -6.77 4.37
CA ARG A 44 19.05 -5.42 4.27
C ARG A 44 18.20 -5.06 5.48
N TYR A 45 17.58 -6.06 6.08
CA TYR A 45 16.68 -5.88 7.21
C TYR A 45 17.25 -6.62 8.41
N ASP A 46 16.96 -6.13 9.59
CA ASP A 46 17.34 -6.78 10.83
C ASP A 46 16.74 -8.20 10.96
N ILE A 47 15.66 -8.58 10.25
CA ILE A 47 15.11 -9.96 10.23
C ILE A 47 15.91 -10.89 9.34
N SER A 48 16.77 -10.35 8.48
CA SER A 48 17.50 -11.15 7.51
C SER A 48 18.41 -12.17 8.21
N GLY A 49 18.41 -13.40 7.68
CA GLY A 49 19.10 -14.57 8.23
C GLY A 49 18.43 -15.22 9.45
N GLN A 50 17.36 -14.63 10.01
CA GLN A 50 16.76 -15.12 11.25
C GLN A 50 15.61 -16.10 11.02
N ILE A 51 15.46 -17.04 11.95
CA ILE A 51 14.37 -18.04 11.96
C ILE A 51 13.14 -17.48 12.66
N MET A 52 11.97 -17.70 12.07
CA MET A 52 10.65 -17.38 12.64
C MET A 52 9.91 -18.67 13.01
N PRO A 53 10.20 -19.26 14.20
CA PRO A 53 9.81 -20.62 14.54
C PRO A 53 8.30 -20.83 14.65
N HIS A 54 7.54 -19.76 14.87
CA HIS A 54 6.09 -19.81 15.05
C HIS A 54 5.30 -19.46 13.79
N PHE A 55 5.97 -18.99 12.73
CA PHE A 55 5.26 -18.51 11.55
C PHE A 55 4.71 -19.66 10.70
N ARG A 56 5.46 -20.75 10.53
CA ARG A 56 4.96 -21.92 9.80
C ARG A 56 3.68 -22.50 10.43
N PRO A 57 3.64 -22.84 11.75
CA PRO A 57 2.41 -23.33 12.37
C PRO A 57 1.23 -22.36 12.18
N TRP A 58 1.47 -21.06 12.36
CA TRP A 58 0.44 -20.05 12.11
C TRP A 58 -0.05 -20.08 10.66
N PHE A 59 0.86 -20.22 9.69
CA PHE A 59 0.54 -20.23 8.27
C PHE A 59 -0.27 -21.47 7.85
N GLU A 60 0.08 -22.64 8.39
CA GLU A 60 -0.66 -23.89 8.20
C GLU A 60 -2.04 -23.83 8.87
N GLU A 61 -2.14 -23.34 10.10
CA GLU A 61 -3.40 -23.30 10.87
C GLU A 61 -4.38 -22.22 10.40
N ASN A 62 -3.89 -21.03 10.01
CA ASN A 62 -4.73 -19.86 9.74
C ASN A 62 -4.99 -19.63 8.25
N LEU A 63 -4.26 -20.32 7.36
CA LEU A 63 -4.49 -20.27 5.92
C LEU A 63 -4.53 -21.67 5.27
N GLY A 64 -4.40 -22.76 6.04
CA GLY A 64 -4.47 -24.12 5.48
C GLY A 64 -3.34 -24.42 4.51
N VAL A 65 -2.18 -23.77 4.67
CA VAL A 65 -1.04 -23.95 3.78
C VAL A 65 -0.47 -25.35 3.89
N ASP A 66 -0.08 -25.90 2.74
CA ASP A 66 0.55 -27.20 2.60
C ASP A 66 1.90 -27.03 1.91
N LEU A 67 2.99 -27.20 2.66
CA LEU A 67 4.34 -26.99 2.15
C LEU A 67 4.79 -28.06 1.13
N SER A 68 4.04 -29.15 0.96
CA SER A 68 4.32 -30.17 -0.05
C SER A 68 3.95 -29.73 -1.47
N TYR A 69 3.15 -28.68 -1.60
CA TYR A 69 2.73 -28.12 -2.87
C TYR A 69 3.22 -26.68 -3.02
N LYS A 70 3.91 -26.40 -4.12
CA LYS A 70 4.22 -25.03 -4.56
C LYS A 70 3.43 -24.70 -5.82
N THR A 71 2.80 -23.53 -5.82
CA THR A 71 2.14 -22.98 -7.00
C THR A 71 3.19 -22.71 -8.08
N PRO A 72 3.01 -23.22 -9.31
CA PRO A 72 3.88 -22.89 -10.44
C PRO A 72 3.93 -21.38 -10.70
N SER A 73 5.09 -20.87 -11.11
CA SER A 73 5.27 -19.50 -11.62
C SER A 73 6.13 -19.57 -12.87
N ARG A 74 5.85 -18.73 -13.88
CA ARG A 74 6.69 -18.68 -15.07
C ARG A 74 8.04 -18.04 -14.77
N ASP A 75 9.07 -18.57 -15.43
CA ASP A 75 10.39 -17.96 -15.44
C ASP A 75 10.38 -16.70 -16.32
N HIS A 76 11.14 -15.68 -15.90
CA HIS A 76 11.26 -14.42 -16.63
C HIS A 76 11.74 -14.62 -18.08
N SER A 77 12.67 -15.55 -18.31
CA SER A 77 13.24 -15.84 -19.63
C SER A 77 12.23 -16.43 -20.62
N LEU A 78 11.11 -16.96 -20.12
CA LEU A 78 10.05 -17.60 -20.91
C LEU A 78 8.85 -16.68 -21.16
N MET A 79 8.97 -15.40 -20.82
CA MET A 79 7.88 -14.44 -20.97
C MET A 79 7.72 -13.97 -22.41
N THR A 80 6.46 -13.94 -22.87
CA THR A 80 6.10 -13.38 -24.17
C THR A 80 5.41 -12.05 -23.97
N ALA A 81 6.15 -10.95 -24.15
CA ALA A 81 5.58 -9.61 -24.12
C ALA A 81 4.79 -9.31 -25.41
N PRO A 82 3.64 -8.61 -25.34
CA PRO A 82 2.98 -8.08 -26.52
C PRO A 82 3.95 -7.27 -27.39
N ARG A 83 3.84 -7.44 -28.71
CA ARG A 83 4.68 -6.75 -29.68
C ARG A 83 4.55 -5.24 -29.50
N ALA A 84 5.69 -4.53 -29.38
CA ALA A 84 5.68 -3.08 -29.35
C ALA A 84 5.17 -2.52 -30.68
N VAL A 85 4.18 -1.63 -30.61
CA VAL A 85 3.70 -0.86 -31.77
C VAL A 85 4.41 0.48 -31.74
N LEU A 86 5.48 0.59 -32.52
CA LEU A 86 6.31 1.80 -32.57
C LEU A 86 5.79 2.78 -33.62
N ASN A 87 5.65 4.05 -33.21
CA ASN A 87 5.56 5.17 -34.15
C ASN A 87 7.00 5.61 -34.50
N GLN A 88 7.37 5.49 -35.78
CA GLN A 88 8.73 5.79 -36.23
C GLN A 88 9.09 7.27 -36.06
N ASP A 89 8.12 8.18 -36.24
CA ASP A 89 8.33 9.62 -36.06
C ASP A 89 8.70 9.96 -34.61
N VAL A 90 8.13 9.24 -33.64
CA VAL A 90 8.46 9.38 -32.21
C VAL A 90 9.88 8.91 -31.93
N VAL A 91 10.28 7.76 -32.50
CA VAL A 91 11.63 7.21 -32.33
C VAL A 91 12.67 8.17 -32.91
N ASP A 92 12.41 8.71 -34.09
CA ASP A 92 13.34 9.62 -34.77
C ASP A 92 13.38 10.99 -34.06
N TRP A 93 12.25 11.47 -33.53
CA TRP A 93 12.22 12.65 -32.67
C TRP A 93 13.06 12.44 -31.41
N LEU A 94 12.92 11.30 -30.71
CA LEU A 94 13.68 10.98 -29.51
C LEU A 94 15.19 10.91 -29.78
N ARG A 95 15.60 10.30 -30.89
CA ARG A 95 17.01 10.26 -31.32
C ARG A 95 17.54 11.66 -31.63
N LYS A 96 16.77 12.46 -32.35
CA LYS A 96 17.14 13.84 -32.72
C LYS A 96 17.39 14.72 -31.49
N HIS A 97 16.60 14.52 -30.43
CA HIS A 97 16.74 15.27 -29.17
C HIS A 97 17.65 14.57 -28.15
N ASP A 98 18.34 13.49 -28.53
CA ASP A 98 19.25 12.74 -27.67
C ASP A 98 18.59 12.20 -26.39
N MET A 99 17.29 11.89 -26.47
CA MET A 99 16.51 11.37 -25.35
C MET A 99 16.85 9.90 -25.08
N SER A 100 16.87 9.52 -23.80
CA SER A 100 17.07 8.14 -23.39
C SER A 100 15.79 7.33 -23.53
N PHE A 101 15.83 6.21 -24.26
CA PHE A 101 14.65 5.35 -24.44
C PHE A 101 14.99 3.88 -24.76
N SER A 102 14.01 3.00 -24.54
CA SER A 102 14.07 1.58 -24.95
C SER A 102 12.67 1.01 -25.22
N ASN A 103 12.58 0.12 -26.23
CA ASN A 103 11.39 -0.72 -26.48
C ASN A 103 11.56 -2.17 -25.98
N ALA A 104 12.62 -2.47 -25.22
CA ALA A 104 12.87 -3.82 -24.74
C ALA A 104 11.77 -4.28 -23.77
N ALA A 105 11.38 -5.55 -23.89
CA ALA A 105 10.28 -6.14 -23.13
C ALA A 105 10.44 -5.98 -21.61
N GLN A 106 11.65 -6.19 -21.08
CA GLN A 106 11.96 -6.04 -19.65
C GLN A 106 11.53 -4.68 -19.09
N TYR A 107 11.93 -3.58 -19.74
CA TYR A 107 11.66 -2.24 -19.22
C TYR A 107 10.18 -1.87 -19.33
N ARG A 108 9.51 -2.35 -20.38
CA ARG A 108 8.08 -2.15 -20.63
C ARG A 108 7.23 -2.90 -19.60
N ILE A 109 7.54 -4.17 -19.34
CA ILE A 109 6.83 -5.00 -18.34
C ILE A 109 6.96 -4.37 -16.95
N ASN A 110 8.18 -4.00 -16.52
CA ASN A 110 8.44 -3.42 -15.18
C ASN A 110 7.67 -2.10 -14.91
N ARG A 111 7.05 -1.51 -15.94
CA ARG A 111 6.30 -0.24 -15.88
C ARG A 111 4.85 -0.40 -16.33
N ALA A 112 4.40 -1.62 -16.59
CA ALA A 112 3.03 -1.92 -17.03
C ALA A 112 2.06 -2.18 -15.88
N HIS A 113 2.56 -2.32 -14.64
CA HIS A 113 1.79 -2.81 -13.52
C HIS A 113 2.06 -2.02 -12.23
N GLY A 114 1.13 -2.11 -11.30
CA GLY A 114 1.30 -1.68 -9.92
C GLY A 114 1.65 -2.86 -9.01
N HIS A 115 1.04 -2.88 -7.83
CA HIS A 115 1.19 -3.96 -6.87
C HIS A 115 -0.16 -4.49 -6.39
N THR A 116 -1.18 -4.52 -7.25
CA THR A 116 -2.42 -5.25 -6.94
C THR A 116 -2.22 -6.76 -7.09
N VAL A 117 -3.10 -7.58 -6.52
CA VAL A 117 -3.07 -9.04 -6.67
C VAL A 117 -3.17 -9.44 -8.14
N HIS A 118 -3.98 -8.73 -8.93
CA HIS A 118 -4.07 -8.91 -10.38
C HIS A 118 -2.72 -8.66 -11.04
N ASP A 119 -2.06 -7.55 -10.73
CA ASP A 119 -0.73 -7.24 -11.26
C ASP A 119 0.27 -8.36 -10.95
N MET A 120 0.26 -8.89 -9.71
CA MET A 120 1.22 -9.91 -9.30
C MET A 120 0.94 -11.28 -9.91
N ILE A 121 -0.32 -11.70 -10.00
CA ILE A 121 -0.67 -12.96 -10.67
C ILE A 121 -0.42 -12.86 -12.17
N MET A 122 -0.78 -11.74 -12.80
CA MET A 122 -0.46 -11.43 -14.20
C MET A 122 1.05 -11.60 -14.49
N LEU A 123 1.92 -11.05 -13.62
CA LEU A 123 3.37 -11.22 -13.76
C LEU A 123 3.82 -12.68 -13.59
N ARG A 124 3.26 -13.40 -12.61
CA ARG A 124 3.61 -14.81 -12.34
C ARG A 124 3.15 -15.75 -13.44
N ASP A 125 2.00 -15.49 -14.03
CA ASP A 125 1.43 -16.27 -15.14
C ASP A 125 2.00 -15.86 -16.50
N GLY A 126 2.64 -14.67 -16.58
CA GLY A 126 3.25 -14.12 -17.78
C GLY A 126 2.23 -13.76 -18.86
N THR A 127 1.02 -13.39 -18.48
CA THR A 127 -0.07 -12.96 -19.38
C THR A 127 -0.14 -11.44 -19.37
N PHE A 128 -0.14 -10.78 -20.53
CA PHE A 128 -0.23 -9.31 -20.57
C PHE A 128 -1.18 -8.89 -21.67
N GLU A 129 -2.24 -8.16 -21.32
CA GLU A 129 -3.16 -7.61 -22.32
C GLU A 129 -2.54 -6.38 -23.01
N ARG A 130 -2.01 -5.44 -22.22
CA ARG A 130 -1.37 -4.21 -22.71
C ARG A 130 -0.20 -3.81 -21.81
N ILE A 131 0.94 -3.52 -22.42
CA ILE A 131 2.11 -2.92 -21.77
C ILE A 131 2.54 -1.67 -22.55
N PRO A 132 3.26 -0.69 -21.97
CA PRO A 132 3.80 0.46 -22.72
C PRO A 132 4.57 0.01 -23.96
N ASP A 133 4.53 0.75 -25.07
CA ASP A 133 5.31 0.40 -26.29
C ASP A 133 6.77 0.85 -26.21
N LEU A 134 7.02 1.90 -25.44
CA LEU A 134 8.32 2.56 -25.29
C LEU A 134 8.46 3.08 -23.87
N VAL A 135 9.69 3.06 -23.34
CA VAL A 135 10.05 3.68 -22.06
C VAL A 135 11.04 4.80 -22.34
N VAL A 136 10.81 5.98 -21.76
CA VAL A 136 11.68 7.16 -21.91
C VAL A 136 12.12 7.63 -20.52
N TRP A 137 13.39 8.05 -20.39
CA TRP A 137 13.97 8.52 -19.13
C TRP A 137 14.42 9.99 -19.23
N PRO A 138 13.49 10.96 -19.10
CA PRO A 138 13.87 12.37 -19.06
C PRO A 138 14.67 12.70 -17.79
N LYS A 139 15.59 13.65 -17.92
CA LYS A 139 16.54 14.06 -16.88
C LYS A 139 16.27 15.46 -16.33
N SER A 140 15.38 16.22 -16.96
CA SER A 140 15.08 17.60 -16.57
C SER A 140 13.62 17.96 -16.85
N HIS A 141 13.19 19.10 -16.30
CA HIS A 141 11.89 19.70 -16.61
C HIS A 141 11.72 19.96 -18.11
N ASP A 142 12.73 20.56 -18.75
CA ASP A 142 12.68 20.93 -20.18
C ASP A 142 12.54 19.70 -21.08
N GLU A 143 13.19 18.59 -20.72
CA GLU A 143 13.03 17.32 -21.44
C GLU A 143 11.60 16.78 -21.32
N VAL A 144 10.97 16.90 -20.15
CA VAL A 144 9.56 16.50 -19.99
C VAL A 144 8.63 17.40 -20.80
N VAL A 145 8.86 18.72 -20.82
CA VAL A 145 8.10 19.65 -21.67
C VAL A 145 8.18 19.22 -23.14
N ALA A 146 9.40 19.03 -23.65
CA ALA A 146 9.61 18.62 -25.03
C ALA A 146 8.93 17.27 -25.35
N ILE A 147 8.99 16.30 -24.44
CA ILE A 147 8.30 15.00 -24.60
C ILE A 147 6.78 15.18 -24.66
N VAL A 148 6.19 16.01 -23.80
CA VAL A 148 4.74 16.20 -23.76
C VAL A 148 4.24 16.96 -24.98
N GLU A 149 4.97 17.98 -25.45
CA GLU A 149 4.68 18.69 -26.71
C GLU A 149 4.71 17.71 -27.90
N ALA A 150 5.78 16.92 -28.01
CA ALA A 150 5.90 15.91 -29.06
C ALA A 150 4.81 14.83 -28.96
N ALA A 151 4.47 14.36 -27.76
CA ALA A 151 3.40 13.39 -27.54
C ALA A 151 2.03 13.93 -27.97
N ASN A 152 1.77 15.23 -27.78
CA ASN A 152 0.56 15.89 -28.22
C ASN A 152 0.48 16.06 -29.75
N ASP A 153 1.62 16.30 -30.41
CA ASP A 153 1.69 16.44 -31.86
C ASP A 153 1.63 15.07 -32.56
N LEU A 154 2.24 14.05 -31.95
CA LEU A 154 2.36 12.69 -32.49
C LEU A 154 1.30 11.70 -31.96
N ASN A 155 0.39 12.17 -31.11
CA ASN A 155 -0.72 11.40 -30.54
C ASN A 155 -0.29 10.15 -29.74
N VAL A 156 0.52 10.34 -28.69
CA VAL A 156 1.08 9.26 -27.84
C VAL A 156 0.74 9.48 -26.36
N VAL A 157 0.58 8.39 -25.58
CA VAL A 157 0.13 8.43 -24.18
C VAL A 157 1.26 8.44 -23.14
N VAL A 158 1.12 9.22 -22.05
CA VAL A 158 2.13 9.39 -20.96
C VAL A 158 1.54 9.15 -19.55
N ILE A 159 2.30 8.56 -18.59
CA ILE A 159 1.86 8.20 -17.20
C ILE A 159 2.92 8.55 -16.11
N PRO A 160 2.63 9.38 -15.05
CA PRO A 160 3.57 9.82 -13.98
C PRO A 160 3.23 9.41 -12.50
N ILE A 161 4.10 9.74 -11.49
CA ILE A 161 4.00 9.36 -10.02
C ILE A 161 4.72 10.33 -9.00
N GLY A 162 4.15 10.61 -7.78
CA GLY A 162 4.84 11.21 -6.57
C GLY A 162 4.04 12.22 -5.68
N ASP A 163 4.41 12.48 -4.38
CA ASP A 163 3.71 13.46 -3.47
C ASP A 163 4.41 13.96 -2.13
N LEU A 164 4.07 15.19 -1.64
CA LEU A 164 4.23 15.85 -0.27
C LEU A 164 4.18 17.44 -0.30
N LEU A 165 3.24 18.02 -1.02
CA LEU A 165 3.41 19.26 -1.78
C LEU A 165 3.26 20.63 -1.05
N VAL A 166 4.15 21.60 -1.36
CA VAL A 166 4.04 23.06 -1.11
C VAL A 166 3.80 23.83 -2.42
N HIS A 167 4.57 23.50 -3.46
CA HIS A 167 4.46 24.08 -4.80
C HIS A 167 4.73 23.01 -5.84
N VAL A 168 3.97 23.01 -6.94
CA VAL A 168 4.06 22.01 -8.01
C VAL A 168 4.24 22.69 -9.36
N LYS A 169 5.08 22.09 -10.20
CA LYS A 169 5.15 22.38 -11.62
C LYS A 169 4.63 21.17 -12.41
N LEU A 170 3.48 21.34 -13.05
CA LEU A 170 2.82 20.31 -13.84
C LEU A 170 2.91 20.65 -15.33
N VAL A 171 3.45 19.74 -16.13
CA VAL A 171 3.42 19.84 -17.60
C VAL A 171 2.16 19.15 -18.11
N THR A 172 1.27 19.90 -18.75
CA THR A 172 0.03 19.41 -19.39
C THR A 172 0.19 19.46 -20.92
N SER A 173 -0.75 18.90 -21.69
CA SER A 173 -0.66 18.97 -23.16
C SER A 173 -0.96 20.37 -23.73
N ARG A 174 -1.33 21.34 -22.87
CA ARG A 174 -1.50 22.76 -23.24
C ARG A 174 -0.42 23.68 -22.72
N GLY A 175 0.54 23.16 -21.96
CA GLY A 175 1.62 23.94 -21.35
C GLY A 175 1.78 23.70 -19.85
N VAL A 176 2.57 24.56 -19.22
CA VAL A 176 2.99 24.43 -17.82
C VAL A 176 1.99 25.11 -16.88
N LEU A 177 1.46 24.34 -15.94
CA LEU A 177 0.62 24.83 -14.85
C LEU A 177 1.47 24.96 -13.57
N GLN A 178 1.61 26.20 -13.09
CA GLN A 178 2.35 26.56 -11.86
C GLN A 178 1.84 27.86 -11.25
N LYS A 179 1.99 28.02 -9.92
CA LYS A 179 1.81 29.32 -9.25
C LYS A 179 3.04 30.20 -9.42
N SER A 180 2.87 31.52 -9.41
CA SER A 180 3.95 32.50 -9.58
C SER A 180 4.83 32.71 -8.34
N CYS A 181 4.40 32.26 -7.15
CA CYS A 181 5.14 32.45 -5.90
C CYS A 181 5.04 31.25 -4.97
N GLN A 182 5.97 31.19 -4.01
CA GLN A 182 6.03 30.17 -2.95
C GLN A 182 5.71 30.81 -1.59
N VAL A 183 4.47 31.27 -1.43
CA VAL A 183 3.98 31.82 -0.16
C VAL A 183 3.26 30.74 0.65
N PRO A 184 3.30 30.79 2.00
CA PRO A 184 2.78 29.69 2.84
C PRO A 184 1.27 29.50 2.74
N ARG A 185 0.51 30.54 2.38
CA ARG A 185 -0.94 30.50 2.17
C ARG A 185 -1.36 31.61 1.23
N MET A 186 -2.34 31.34 0.37
CA MET A 186 -2.90 32.30 -0.57
C MET A 186 -4.44 32.22 -0.59
N SER A 187 -5.09 33.33 -0.89
CA SER A 187 -6.54 33.40 -1.17
C SER A 187 -6.72 34.05 -2.53
N SER A 188 -6.74 33.22 -3.58
CA SER A 188 -6.74 33.67 -4.97
C SER A 188 -7.72 32.85 -5.82
N GLY A 189 -8.91 32.58 -5.27
CA GLY A 189 -9.88 31.63 -5.84
C GLY A 189 -9.59 30.17 -5.45
N PRO A 190 -10.20 29.19 -6.16
CA PRO A 190 -9.94 27.77 -5.93
C PRO A 190 -8.45 27.44 -6.06
N ASP A 191 -7.93 26.64 -5.12
CA ASP A 191 -6.52 26.25 -5.15
C ASP A 191 -6.27 25.23 -6.25
N ILE A 192 -5.63 25.68 -7.33
CA ILE A 192 -5.25 24.84 -8.48
C ILE A 192 -4.36 23.65 -8.10
N HIS A 193 -3.64 23.66 -6.98
CA HIS A 193 -2.88 22.49 -6.53
C HIS A 193 -3.80 21.30 -6.25
N HIS A 194 -5.02 21.54 -5.76
CA HIS A 194 -6.01 20.48 -5.50
C HIS A 194 -6.64 19.92 -6.77
N PHE A 195 -6.43 20.55 -7.93
CA PHE A 195 -6.79 19.91 -9.20
C PHE A 195 -5.74 18.85 -9.59
N ILE A 196 -4.51 18.99 -9.12
CA ILE A 196 -3.38 18.12 -9.45
C ILE A 196 -3.27 16.96 -8.44
N LEU A 197 -3.41 17.25 -7.15
CA LEU A 197 -3.37 16.23 -6.11
C LEU A 197 -4.53 15.24 -6.29
N GLY A 198 -4.23 13.95 -6.36
CA GLY A 198 -5.21 12.91 -6.66
C GLY A 198 -5.62 12.83 -8.14
N SER A 199 -4.91 13.51 -9.05
CA SER A 199 -5.19 13.41 -10.51
C SER A 199 -4.76 12.07 -11.13
N GLU A 200 -3.98 11.26 -10.42
CA GLU A 200 -3.58 9.90 -10.81
C GLU A 200 -3.04 9.79 -12.24
N GLY A 201 -2.25 10.78 -12.65
CA GLY A 201 -1.62 10.80 -13.97
C GLY A 201 -2.54 11.16 -15.13
N THR A 202 -3.75 11.66 -14.86
CA THR A 202 -4.73 11.99 -15.91
C THR A 202 -4.57 13.39 -16.48
N LEU A 203 -3.83 14.30 -15.84
CA LEU A 203 -3.79 15.72 -16.24
C LEU A 203 -2.46 16.17 -16.83
N GLY A 204 -1.36 15.48 -16.51
CA GLY A 204 -0.02 15.95 -16.83
C GLY A 204 1.07 15.20 -16.08
N VAL A 205 2.33 15.59 -16.32
CA VAL A 205 3.52 15.12 -15.60
C VAL A 205 3.96 16.15 -14.57
N ILE A 206 3.98 15.76 -13.29
CA ILE A 206 4.61 16.55 -12.24
C ILE A 206 6.13 16.46 -12.44
N THR A 207 6.78 17.61 -12.60
CA THR A 207 8.22 17.69 -12.90
C THR A 207 9.04 18.20 -11.73
N GLU A 208 8.48 19.12 -10.95
CA GLU A 208 9.11 19.69 -9.78
C GLU A 208 8.08 19.82 -8.66
N VAL A 209 8.54 19.59 -7.44
CA VAL A 209 7.77 19.78 -6.22
C VAL A 209 8.64 20.50 -5.19
N THR A 210 8.08 21.50 -4.53
CA THR A 210 8.62 22.03 -3.27
C THR A 210 7.90 21.32 -2.15
N LEU A 211 8.61 20.78 -1.15
CA LEU A 211 8.04 20.04 -0.03
C LEU A 211 8.39 20.74 1.28
N LYS A 212 7.58 20.55 2.33
CA LYS A 212 7.98 20.97 3.68
C LYS A 212 9.07 20.04 4.19
N ILE A 213 10.07 20.61 4.86
CA ILE A 213 11.11 19.86 5.58
C ILE A 213 11.08 20.25 7.06
N CYS A 214 11.48 19.31 7.91
CA CYS A 214 11.65 19.52 9.35
C CYS A 214 13.07 19.09 9.75
N PRO A 215 13.63 19.65 10.85
CA PRO A 215 14.84 19.09 11.45
C PRO A 215 14.67 17.60 11.79
N VAL A 216 15.76 16.84 11.74
CA VAL A 216 15.76 15.45 12.21
C VAL A 216 15.47 15.45 13.71
N PRO A 217 14.53 14.64 14.21
CA PRO A 217 14.21 14.61 15.64
C PRO A 217 15.41 14.15 16.48
N GLU A 218 15.64 14.82 17.61
CA GLU A 218 16.73 14.50 18.55
C GLU A 218 16.54 13.12 19.19
N CYS A 219 15.29 12.80 19.52
CA CYS A 219 14.89 11.57 20.17
C CYS A 219 13.81 10.87 19.34
N LYS A 220 13.97 9.55 19.16
CA LYS A 220 12.94 8.66 18.63
C LYS A 220 12.75 7.50 19.59
N LYS A 221 11.53 7.32 20.07
CA LYS A 221 11.17 6.27 21.03
C LYS A 221 10.00 5.45 20.54
N TYR A 222 10.06 4.13 20.76
CA TYR A 222 8.93 3.24 20.48
C TYR A 222 8.18 2.89 21.77
N GLY A 223 6.93 2.50 21.63
CA GLY A 223 6.16 1.94 22.74
C GLY A 223 5.02 1.07 22.26
N SER A 224 4.35 0.45 23.23
CA SER A 224 3.13 -0.31 22.96
C SER A 224 2.20 -0.36 24.17
N ILE A 225 0.91 -0.52 23.89
CA ILE A 225 -0.16 -0.65 24.89
C ILE A 225 -1.04 -1.83 24.48
N VAL A 226 -1.34 -2.74 25.39
CA VAL A 226 -2.30 -3.83 25.14
C VAL A 226 -3.63 -3.48 25.79
N PHE A 227 -4.73 -3.71 25.07
CA PHE A 227 -6.10 -3.50 25.53
C PHE A 227 -6.86 -4.82 25.58
N PRO A 228 -7.91 -4.93 26.42
CA PRO A 228 -8.64 -6.18 26.59
C PRO A 228 -9.41 -6.61 25.34
N SER A 229 -9.85 -5.65 24.52
CA SER A 229 -10.51 -5.90 23.24
C SER A 229 -10.34 -4.70 22.30
N PHE A 230 -10.77 -4.86 21.05
CA PHE A 230 -10.61 -3.82 20.01
C PHE A 230 -11.30 -2.51 20.38
N GLU A 231 -12.48 -2.56 21.00
CA GLU A 231 -13.29 -1.38 21.25
C GLU A 231 -12.71 -0.39 22.27
N PRO A 232 -12.22 -0.80 23.45
CA PRO A 232 -11.45 0.08 24.34
C PRO A 232 -10.21 0.66 23.66
N GLY A 233 -9.57 -0.09 22.76
CA GLY A 233 -8.47 0.42 21.94
C GLY A 233 -8.90 1.56 21.01
N VAL A 234 -10.03 1.42 20.32
CA VAL A 234 -10.59 2.48 19.46
C VAL A 234 -11.03 3.70 20.28
N GLN A 235 -11.61 3.50 21.47
CA GLN A 235 -11.96 4.59 22.38
C GLN A 235 -10.72 5.35 22.86
N PHE A 236 -9.63 4.65 23.15
CA PHE A 236 -8.33 5.27 23.43
C PHE A 236 -7.85 6.13 22.24
N PHE A 237 -7.92 5.62 21.01
CA PHE A 237 -7.53 6.37 19.81
C PHE A 237 -8.39 7.63 19.64
N ARG A 238 -9.72 7.49 19.79
CA ARG A 238 -10.65 8.63 19.74
C ARG A 238 -10.31 9.70 20.77
N GLU A 239 -9.98 9.30 22.00
CA GLU A 239 -9.61 10.25 23.06
C GLU A 239 -8.26 10.94 22.78
N VAL A 240 -7.28 10.21 22.24
CA VAL A 240 -6.00 10.78 21.78
C VAL A 240 -6.22 11.82 20.68
N ALA A 241 -7.09 11.53 19.70
CA ALA A 241 -7.47 12.46 18.64
C ALA A 241 -8.19 13.69 19.20
N LYS A 242 -9.18 13.48 20.08
CA LYS A 242 -9.95 14.54 20.74
C LYS A 242 -9.07 15.50 21.53
N GLN A 243 -8.03 14.99 22.19
CA GLN A 243 -7.05 15.79 22.91
C GLN A 243 -5.93 16.36 22.03
N ARG A 244 -5.92 16.02 20.74
CA ARG A 244 -4.89 16.40 19.75
C ARG A 244 -3.47 16.13 20.22
N VAL A 245 -3.26 14.92 20.76
CA VAL A 245 -1.94 14.46 21.26
C VAL A 245 -1.47 13.18 20.60
N ALA A 246 -1.89 12.94 19.36
CA ALA A 246 -1.36 11.84 18.57
C ALA A 246 0.17 11.96 18.49
N PRO A 247 0.92 10.86 18.73
CA PRO A 247 2.35 10.83 18.50
C PRO A 247 2.67 10.77 17.00
N ALA A 248 3.95 10.77 16.63
CA ALA A 248 4.38 10.70 15.23
C ALA A 248 3.77 9.51 14.47
N SER A 249 3.55 8.39 15.16
CA SER A 249 2.66 7.34 14.66
C SER A 249 2.00 6.57 15.79
N LEU A 250 0.74 6.20 15.60
CA LEU A 250 -0.05 5.40 16.52
C LEU A 250 -0.94 4.43 15.73
N ARG A 251 -0.81 3.12 15.98
CA ARG A 251 -1.50 2.07 15.20
C ARG A 251 -2.12 1.02 16.11
N LEU A 252 -3.42 0.73 15.95
CA LEU A 252 -4.14 -0.29 16.72
C LEU A 252 -4.40 -1.49 15.84
N VAL A 253 -3.79 -2.63 16.15
CA VAL A 253 -4.05 -3.88 15.43
C VAL A 253 -5.11 -4.70 16.14
N ASP A 254 -6.02 -5.35 15.40
CA ASP A 254 -6.93 -6.33 16.00
C ASP A 254 -6.21 -7.62 16.41
N ASN A 255 -6.96 -8.55 17.00
CA ASN A 255 -6.38 -9.78 17.57
C ASN A 255 -5.73 -10.68 16.52
N GLU A 256 -6.32 -10.81 15.32
CA GLU A 256 -5.75 -11.61 14.23
C GLU A 256 -4.38 -11.08 13.81
N GLN A 257 -4.26 -9.77 13.58
CA GLN A 257 -2.98 -9.14 13.28
C GLN A 257 -2.00 -9.19 14.45
N PHE A 258 -2.49 -9.10 15.69
CA PHE A 258 -1.66 -9.24 16.88
C PHE A 258 -1.04 -10.64 16.96
N ILE A 259 -1.83 -11.71 16.77
CA ILE A 259 -1.38 -13.11 16.75
C ILE A 259 -0.40 -13.34 15.60
N MET A 260 -0.73 -12.89 14.39
CA MET A 260 0.16 -12.97 13.23
C MET A 260 1.51 -12.27 13.52
N GLY A 261 1.45 -11.10 14.15
CA GLY A 261 2.65 -10.37 14.57
C GLY A 261 3.49 -11.15 15.59
N GLN A 262 2.88 -11.88 16.52
CA GLN A 262 3.64 -12.77 17.42
C GLN A 262 4.26 -13.95 16.67
N ALA A 263 3.56 -14.51 15.69
CA ALA A 263 4.05 -15.65 14.91
C ALA A 263 5.30 -15.33 14.09
N LEU A 264 5.44 -14.07 13.65
CA LEU A 264 6.59 -13.59 12.89
C LEU A 264 7.84 -13.33 13.75
N LYS A 265 7.74 -13.41 15.09
CA LYS A 265 8.88 -13.10 15.96
C LYS A 265 10.05 -14.03 15.67
N VAL A 266 11.23 -13.44 15.56
CA VAL A 266 12.49 -14.15 15.35
C VAL A 266 12.91 -14.88 16.63
N ALA A 267 13.57 -16.01 16.48
CA ALA A 267 14.12 -16.75 17.61
C ALA A 267 15.19 -15.90 18.34
N THR A 268 14.85 -15.37 19.52
CA THR A 268 15.86 -14.73 20.38
C THR A 268 16.57 -15.75 21.26
N PRO A 269 17.91 -15.74 21.35
CA PRO A 269 18.63 -16.51 22.35
C PRO A 269 18.58 -15.80 23.71
N SER A 270 17.64 -16.14 24.60
CA SER A 270 17.83 -15.89 26.04
C SER A 270 16.83 -16.61 26.96
N TYR A 271 17.37 -17.30 27.96
CA TYR A 271 16.65 -17.91 29.09
C TYR A 271 15.90 -16.88 29.97
N TRP A 272 16.33 -15.61 29.98
CA TRP A 272 15.74 -14.56 30.82
C TRP A 272 14.40 -14.01 30.31
N LYS A 273 14.17 -14.03 28.99
CA LYS A 273 12.90 -13.59 28.37
C LYS A 273 11.73 -14.52 28.71
N ALA A 274 11.98 -15.83 28.72
CA ALA A 274 10.96 -16.83 29.01
C ALA A 274 10.36 -16.70 30.43
N PHE A 275 11.17 -16.26 31.41
CA PHE A 275 10.72 -16.02 32.78
C PHE A 275 9.81 -14.79 32.87
N THR A 276 10.18 -13.68 32.21
CA THR A 276 9.37 -12.45 32.16
C THR A 276 8.08 -12.63 31.36
N ASP A 277 8.10 -13.44 30.29
CA ASP A 277 6.94 -13.70 29.46
C ASP A 277 5.91 -14.58 30.18
N LYS A 278 6.35 -15.56 30.99
CA LYS A 278 5.43 -16.32 31.86
C LYS A 278 4.75 -15.42 32.89
N ILE A 279 5.49 -14.54 33.55
CA ILE A 279 4.95 -13.61 34.58
C ILE A 279 3.99 -12.60 33.95
N LYS A 280 4.35 -12.02 32.80
CA LYS A 280 3.46 -11.10 32.06
C LYS A 280 2.22 -11.83 31.54
N LYS A 281 2.36 -13.04 31.01
CA LYS A 281 1.23 -13.85 30.54
C LYS A 281 0.30 -14.18 31.70
N LEU A 282 0.81 -14.62 32.84
CA LEU A 282 0.02 -14.82 34.06
C LEU A 282 -0.68 -13.54 34.54
N TYR A 283 0.04 -12.42 34.61
CA TYR A 283 -0.52 -11.15 35.09
C TYR A 283 -1.63 -10.63 34.17
N VAL A 284 -1.42 -10.70 32.85
CA VAL A 284 -2.37 -10.22 31.85
C VAL A 284 -3.60 -11.13 31.77
N THR A 285 -3.42 -12.46 31.71
CA THR A 285 -4.54 -13.38 31.51
C THR A 285 -5.20 -13.85 32.81
N GLN A 286 -4.44 -14.08 33.88
CA GLN A 286 -4.98 -14.58 35.14
C GLN A 286 -5.32 -13.48 36.14
N TRP A 287 -4.58 -12.36 36.16
CA TRP A 287 -4.76 -11.30 37.17
C TRP A 287 -5.53 -10.08 36.65
N LYS A 288 -5.42 -9.77 35.36
CA LYS A 288 -6.18 -8.71 34.68
C LYS A 288 -7.32 -9.24 33.81
N GLY A 289 -7.42 -10.56 33.64
CA GLY A 289 -8.53 -11.23 32.96
C GLY A 289 -8.59 -10.97 31.45
N PHE A 290 -7.48 -10.58 30.80
CA PHE A 290 -7.47 -10.39 29.36
C PHE A 290 -7.53 -11.75 28.68
N LYS A 291 -8.50 -11.88 27.78
CA LYS A 291 -8.66 -13.06 26.94
C LYS A 291 -7.70 -13.01 25.76
N PRO A 292 -6.80 -13.99 25.58
CA PRO A 292 -5.84 -14.00 24.48
C PRO A 292 -6.45 -13.87 23.09
N GLU A 293 -7.69 -14.33 22.91
CA GLU A 293 -8.48 -14.32 21.68
C GLU A 293 -9.21 -12.99 21.42
N GLU A 294 -9.26 -12.08 22.40
CA GLU A 294 -9.90 -10.77 22.25
C GLU A 294 -8.89 -9.62 22.31
N MET A 295 -7.77 -9.80 23.02
CA MET A 295 -6.82 -8.73 23.28
C MET A 295 -6.22 -8.14 22.01
N VAL A 296 -5.91 -6.84 22.07
CA VAL A 296 -5.39 -6.07 20.94
C VAL A 296 -4.19 -5.25 21.37
N ALA A 297 -3.39 -4.78 20.41
CA ALA A 297 -2.22 -3.97 20.71
C ALA A 297 -2.20 -2.66 19.92
N ALA A 298 -1.88 -1.58 20.62
CA ALA A 298 -1.46 -0.34 20.01
C ALA A 298 0.07 -0.26 19.99
N THR A 299 0.65 0.13 18.86
CA THR A 299 2.07 0.49 18.75
C THR A 299 2.20 1.98 18.51
N LEU A 300 3.25 2.58 19.09
CA LEU A 300 3.49 4.01 19.04
C LEU A 300 4.96 4.33 18.72
N VAL A 301 5.15 5.40 17.95
CA VAL A 301 6.44 6.05 17.69
C VAL A 301 6.30 7.50 18.11
N LEU A 302 7.17 7.93 19.02
CA LEU A 302 7.31 9.31 19.46
C LEU A 302 8.61 9.88 18.89
N GLU A 303 8.56 11.10 18.37
CA GLU A 303 9.71 11.80 17.78
C GLU A 303 9.65 13.28 18.21
N GLY A 304 10.79 13.86 18.58
CA GLY A 304 10.91 15.23 19.07
C GLY A 304 12.17 15.42 19.92
N SER A 305 12.19 16.44 20.78
CA SER A 305 13.17 16.53 21.88
C SER A 305 12.91 15.47 22.95
N GLU A 306 13.91 15.16 23.79
CA GLU A 306 13.75 14.19 24.88
C GLU A 306 12.62 14.56 25.86
N GLU A 307 12.48 15.85 26.16
CA GLU A 307 11.44 16.37 27.05
C GLU A 307 10.03 16.19 26.45
N GLU A 308 9.86 16.55 25.18
CA GLU A 308 8.58 16.39 24.45
C GLU A 308 8.18 14.92 24.36
N VAL A 309 9.13 14.05 24.02
CA VAL A 309 8.91 12.60 23.94
C VAL A 309 8.49 12.04 25.31
N ALA A 310 9.20 12.40 26.38
CA ALA A 310 8.87 11.94 27.74
C ALA A 310 7.48 12.44 28.20
N ALA A 311 7.16 13.70 27.93
CA ALA A 311 5.86 14.29 28.27
C ALA A 311 4.71 13.63 27.48
N GLN A 312 4.89 13.44 26.17
CA GLN A 312 3.89 12.81 25.30
C GLN A 312 3.68 11.34 25.68
N GLU A 313 4.75 10.58 25.94
CA GLU A 313 4.67 9.19 26.38
C GLU A 313 3.86 9.05 27.68
N LYS A 314 4.20 9.86 28.70
CA LYS A 314 3.48 9.87 29.98
C LYS A 314 1.98 10.16 29.78
N ARG A 315 1.66 11.11 28.90
CA ARG A 315 0.27 11.47 28.59
C ARG A 315 -0.46 10.33 27.89
N LEU A 316 0.15 9.69 26.88
CA LEU A 316 -0.45 8.58 26.14
C LEU A 316 -0.74 7.37 27.04
N TYR A 317 0.21 6.98 27.91
CA TYR A 317 -0.03 5.89 28.86
C TYR A 317 -1.10 6.25 29.90
N ALA A 318 -1.18 7.50 30.33
CA ALA A 318 -2.24 7.96 31.24
C ALA A 318 -3.63 7.87 30.58
N ILE A 319 -3.76 8.22 29.30
CA ILE A 319 -5.02 8.05 28.55
C ILE A 319 -5.31 6.56 28.35
N GLY A 320 -4.32 5.77 27.93
CA GLY A 320 -4.46 4.31 27.73
C GLY A 320 -5.00 3.61 28.98
N LYS A 321 -4.47 3.96 30.16
CA LYS A 321 -4.94 3.44 31.46
C LYS A 321 -6.44 3.67 31.70
N LYS A 322 -7.02 4.79 31.24
CA LYS A 322 -8.47 5.07 31.39
C LYS A 322 -9.35 4.08 30.63
N PHE A 323 -8.83 3.50 29.55
CA PHE A 323 -9.51 2.49 28.72
C PHE A 323 -9.00 1.07 28.99
N GLY A 324 -8.42 0.83 30.17
CA GLY A 324 -7.90 -0.47 30.56
C GLY A 324 -6.58 -0.86 29.90
N GLY A 325 -5.93 0.03 29.16
CA GLY A 325 -4.66 -0.22 28.49
C GLY A 325 -3.50 -0.46 29.46
N LEU A 326 -2.67 -1.45 29.16
CA LEU A 326 -1.46 -1.78 29.91
C LEU A 326 -0.22 -1.56 29.05
N PRO A 327 0.82 -0.85 29.53
CA PRO A 327 2.08 -0.72 28.81
C PRO A 327 2.67 -2.10 28.50
N ALA A 328 3.00 -2.34 27.22
CA ALA A 328 3.54 -3.61 26.74
C ALA A 328 5.00 -3.50 26.25
N GLY A 329 5.63 -2.34 26.49
CA GLY A 329 7.07 -2.13 26.32
C GLY A 329 7.48 -1.67 24.92
N GLU A 330 8.65 -1.05 24.88
CA GLU A 330 9.25 -0.47 23.67
C GLU A 330 9.57 -1.53 22.61
N GLU A 331 10.05 -2.70 23.01
CA GLU A 331 10.46 -3.76 22.09
C GLU A 331 9.31 -4.23 21.20
N ASN A 332 8.11 -4.42 21.77
CA ASN A 332 6.93 -4.80 21.00
C ASN A 332 6.49 -3.68 20.02
N GLY A 333 6.62 -2.42 20.45
CA GLY A 333 6.41 -1.26 19.57
C GLY A 333 7.34 -1.29 18.36
N ARG A 334 8.65 -1.35 18.61
CA ARG A 334 9.69 -1.42 17.59
C ARG A 334 9.47 -2.60 16.64
N TYR A 335 9.13 -3.76 17.20
CA TYR A 335 8.86 -4.96 16.42
C TYR A 335 7.61 -4.82 15.53
N GLY A 336 6.53 -4.19 16.01
CA GLY A 336 5.35 -3.92 15.18
C GLY A 336 5.63 -2.98 14.01
N TYR A 337 6.45 -1.94 14.21
CA TYR A 337 6.86 -1.04 13.12
C TYR A 337 7.80 -1.72 12.12
N ARG A 338 8.70 -2.59 12.59
CA ARG A 338 9.56 -3.42 11.75
C ARG A 338 8.74 -4.28 10.78
N LEU A 339 7.67 -4.91 11.27
CA LEU A 339 6.81 -5.74 10.43
C LEU A 339 6.15 -4.98 9.27
N THR A 340 5.96 -3.66 9.39
CA THR A 340 5.31 -2.89 8.33
C THR A 340 6.10 -2.83 7.02
N PHE A 341 7.41 -3.06 7.06
CA PHE A 341 8.26 -3.20 5.87
C PHE A 341 8.31 -4.64 5.34
N ALA A 342 8.04 -5.63 6.20
CA ALA A 342 8.14 -7.06 5.86
C ALA A 342 6.84 -7.64 5.31
N ILE A 343 5.66 -7.13 5.71
CA ILE A 343 4.35 -7.70 5.32
C ILE A 343 4.16 -7.78 3.80
N ALA A 344 4.65 -6.79 3.05
CA ALA A 344 4.55 -6.83 1.58
C ALA A 344 5.34 -8.00 0.96
N TYR A 345 6.42 -8.46 1.59
CA TYR A 345 7.16 -9.65 1.17
C TYR A 345 6.45 -10.97 1.53
N LEU A 346 5.59 -10.97 2.57
CA LEU A 346 4.81 -12.17 2.93
C LEU A 346 3.80 -12.54 1.85
N ARG A 347 3.34 -11.56 1.06
CA ARG A 347 2.46 -11.81 -0.08
C ARG A 347 3.11 -12.73 -1.11
N ASP A 348 4.38 -12.49 -1.45
CA ASP A 348 5.13 -13.32 -2.41
C ASP A 348 5.22 -14.77 -1.89
N LEU A 349 5.48 -14.96 -0.59
CA LEU A 349 5.44 -16.28 0.05
C LEU A 349 4.05 -16.90 -0.01
N GLY A 350 3.00 -16.13 0.25
CA GLY A 350 1.60 -16.56 0.10
C GLY A 350 1.33 -17.14 -1.29
N PHE A 351 1.73 -16.42 -2.34
CA PHE A 351 1.54 -16.87 -3.72
C PHE A 351 2.28 -18.15 -4.07
N GLU A 352 3.44 -18.42 -3.45
CA GLU A 352 4.14 -19.70 -3.62
C GLU A 352 3.34 -20.89 -3.08
N TYR A 353 2.47 -20.66 -2.09
CA TYR A 353 1.75 -21.73 -1.38
C TYR A 353 0.23 -21.58 -1.50
N SER A 354 -0.22 -21.18 -2.68
CA SER A 354 -1.64 -21.09 -3.05
C SER A 354 -2.50 -20.18 -2.18
N CYS A 355 -1.90 -19.13 -1.59
CA CYS A 355 -2.64 -18.11 -0.85
C CYS A 355 -2.66 -16.80 -1.64
N LEU A 356 -3.85 -16.27 -1.90
CA LEU A 356 -4.02 -14.89 -2.33
C LEU A 356 -4.18 -14.01 -1.11
N GLY A 357 -3.68 -12.78 -1.18
CA GLY A 357 -3.89 -11.82 -0.11
C GLY A 357 -3.59 -10.40 -0.55
N GLU A 358 -4.42 -9.47 -0.09
CA GLU A 358 -4.27 -8.06 -0.37
C GLU A 358 -4.74 -7.24 0.83
N SER A 359 -4.21 -6.04 0.93
CA SER A 359 -4.73 -5.00 1.81
C SER A 359 -5.65 -4.03 1.09
N PHE A 360 -6.66 -3.55 1.80
CA PHE A 360 -7.50 -2.45 1.37
C PHE A 360 -7.85 -1.53 2.54
N GLU A 361 -8.36 -0.34 2.25
CA GLU A 361 -8.40 0.74 3.23
C GLU A 361 -9.54 1.72 3.00
N THR A 362 -9.89 2.46 4.05
CA THR A 362 -10.97 3.45 4.07
C THR A 362 -10.78 4.44 5.22
N SER A 363 -11.39 5.62 5.12
CA SER A 363 -11.57 6.53 6.26
C SER A 363 -13.00 6.45 6.78
N ILE A 364 -13.16 6.42 8.11
CA ILE A 364 -14.45 6.17 8.76
C ILE A 364 -14.65 7.20 9.90
N PRO A 365 -15.84 7.81 10.02
CA PRO A 365 -16.22 8.61 11.19
C PRO A 365 -16.12 7.82 12.50
N TRP A 366 -15.73 8.48 13.59
CA TRP A 366 -15.43 7.81 14.87
C TRP A 366 -16.57 6.92 15.41
N ASP A 367 -17.81 7.34 15.24
CA ASP A 367 -19.01 6.62 15.70
C ASP A 367 -19.29 5.33 14.92
N LYS A 368 -18.62 5.12 13.78
CA LYS A 368 -18.86 3.97 12.87
C LYS A 368 -17.69 2.98 12.80
N VAL A 369 -16.53 3.31 13.37
CA VAL A 369 -15.30 2.50 13.23
C VAL A 369 -15.50 1.05 13.66
N ILE A 370 -16.13 0.82 14.82
CA ILE A 370 -16.35 -0.53 15.36
C ILE A 370 -17.27 -1.34 14.46
N ASP A 371 -18.40 -0.75 14.07
CA ASP A 371 -19.42 -1.42 13.26
C ASP A 371 -18.90 -1.74 11.86
N VAL A 372 -18.20 -0.81 11.21
CA VAL A 372 -17.59 -1.05 9.89
C VAL A 372 -16.55 -2.16 9.99
N CYS A 373 -15.64 -2.12 10.97
CA CYS A 373 -14.62 -3.17 11.13
C CYS A 373 -15.25 -4.56 11.35
N ARG A 374 -16.31 -4.64 12.15
CA ARG A 374 -17.02 -5.90 12.43
C ARG A 374 -17.75 -6.39 11.17
N ASN A 375 -18.57 -5.54 10.55
CA ASN A 375 -19.43 -5.91 9.43
C ASN A 375 -18.61 -6.32 8.20
N VAL A 376 -17.54 -5.60 7.87
CA VAL A 376 -16.65 -5.95 6.75
C VAL A 376 -15.99 -7.31 6.99
N LYS A 377 -15.48 -7.57 8.20
CA LYS A 377 -14.88 -8.88 8.52
C LYS A 377 -15.88 -10.03 8.45
N GLU A 378 -17.10 -9.82 8.94
CA GLU A 378 -18.17 -10.83 8.81
C GLU A 378 -18.62 -11.03 7.35
N LEU A 379 -18.65 -9.96 6.54
CA LEU A 379 -18.89 -10.08 5.11
C LEU A 379 -17.80 -10.91 4.42
N LEU A 380 -16.52 -10.63 4.70
CA LEU A 380 -15.40 -11.41 4.12
C LEU A 380 -15.56 -12.90 4.41
N LYS A 381 -15.90 -13.27 5.66
CA LYS A 381 -16.17 -14.67 6.05
C LYS A 381 -17.37 -15.26 5.31
N ARG A 382 -18.47 -14.51 5.23
CA ARG A 382 -19.71 -14.95 4.57
C ARG A 382 -19.50 -15.17 3.08
N GLU A 383 -18.95 -14.19 2.36
CA GLU A 383 -18.71 -14.31 0.93
C GLU A 383 -17.66 -15.39 0.64
N SER A 384 -16.59 -15.50 1.44
CA SER A 384 -15.61 -16.58 1.28
C SER A 384 -16.26 -17.97 1.33
N LYS A 385 -17.14 -18.21 2.32
CA LYS A 385 -17.89 -19.47 2.42
C LYS A 385 -18.81 -19.70 1.22
N LYS A 386 -19.49 -18.65 0.76
CA LYS A 386 -20.40 -18.70 -0.40
C LYS A 386 -19.67 -19.04 -1.71
N HIS A 387 -18.44 -18.53 -1.90
CA HIS A 387 -17.59 -18.85 -3.04
C HIS A 387 -16.82 -20.18 -2.90
N GLY A 388 -17.14 -20.99 -1.87
CA GLY A 388 -16.59 -22.34 -1.72
C GLY A 388 -15.17 -22.40 -1.17
N ILE A 389 -14.65 -21.33 -0.57
CA ILE A 389 -13.34 -21.33 0.10
C ILE A 389 -13.41 -22.28 1.31
N LYS A 390 -12.58 -23.32 1.30
CA LYS A 390 -12.64 -24.43 2.27
C LYS A 390 -11.73 -24.23 3.49
N TYR A 391 -10.70 -23.42 3.35
CA TYR A 391 -9.69 -23.19 4.37
C TYR A 391 -10.00 -21.95 5.19
N PRO A 392 -9.40 -21.80 6.40
CA PRO A 392 -9.47 -20.55 7.14
C PRO A 392 -8.97 -19.36 6.32
N ILE A 393 -9.57 -18.20 6.55
CA ILE A 393 -9.21 -16.94 5.90
C ILE A 393 -8.58 -15.98 6.92
N LEU A 394 -7.69 -15.14 6.44
CA LEU A 394 -7.28 -13.92 7.14
C LEU A 394 -8.30 -12.82 6.84
N ALA A 395 -8.94 -12.28 7.87
CA ALA A 395 -9.89 -11.18 7.74
C ALA A 395 -9.64 -10.21 8.90
N SER A 396 -8.60 -9.40 8.76
CA SER A 396 -8.09 -8.58 9.86
C SER A 396 -8.20 -7.09 9.54
N SER A 397 -8.22 -6.26 10.59
CA SER A 397 -8.30 -4.80 10.51
C SER A 397 -7.34 -4.14 11.50
N ARG A 398 -6.87 -2.94 11.16
CA ARG A 398 -6.14 -2.06 12.07
C ARG A 398 -6.49 -0.60 11.85
N VAL A 399 -6.50 0.18 12.92
CA VAL A 399 -6.57 1.65 12.85
C VAL A 399 -5.15 2.18 12.65
N THR A 400 -4.93 2.95 11.59
CA THR A 400 -3.57 3.38 11.17
C THR A 400 -3.31 4.87 11.27
N GLN A 401 -4.36 5.69 11.19
CA GLN A 401 -4.28 7.14 11.30
C GLN A 401 -5.48 7.67 12.08
N LEU A 402 -5.25 8.79 12.77
CA LEU A 402 -6.25 9.47 13.59
C LEU A 402 -6.48 10.87 13.03
N TYR A 403 -7.74 11.27 12.98
CA TYR A 403 -8.17 12.61 12.61
C TYR A 403 -9.16 13.14 13.65
N ASP A 404 -9.39 14.45 13.63
CA ASP A 404 -10.42 15.07 14.48
C ASP A 404 -11.80 14.42 14.25
N SER A 405 -12.14 14.13 12.98
CA SER A 405 -13.45 13.64 12.56
C SER A 405 -13.57 12.12 12.41
N GLY A 406 -12.47 11.37 12.47
CA GLY A 406 -12.50 9.94 12.23
C GLY A 406 -11.13 9.28 12.22
N ALA A 407 -11.06 8.11 11.59
CA ALA A 407 -9.84 7.31 11.53
C ALA A 407 -9.66 6.66 10.17
N CYS A 408 -8.40 6.37 9.81
CA CYS A 408 -8.09 5.45 8.72
C CYS A 408 -8.08 4.02 9.25
N VAL A 409 -8.86 3.15 8.62
CA VAL A 409 -8.85 1.71 8.88
C VAL A 409 -8.28 0.99 7.67
N TYR A 410 -7.37 0.06 7.97
CA TYR A 410 -6.66 -0.77 7.01
C TYR A 410 -7.02 -2.23 7.26
N PHE A 411 -7.55 -2.90 6.25
CA PHE A 411 -7.93 -4.30 6.27
C PHE A 411 -6.89 -5.15 5.54
N TYR A 412 -6.77 -6.40 5.96
CA TYR A 412 -6.11 -7.46 5.21
C TYR A 412 -7.11 -8.59 4.99
N PHE A 413 -7.24 -9.01 3.74
CA PHE A 413 -7.97 -10.19 3.35
C PHE A 413 -7.02 -11.15 2.66
N GLY A 414 -7.00 -12.41 3.11
CA GLY A 414 -6.21 -13.45 2.45
C GLY A 414 -6.83 -14.82 2.64
N PHE A 415 -6.67 -15.70 1.66
CA PHE A 415 -7.26 -17.02 1.66
C PHE A 415 -6.46 -17.98 0.79
N ASN A 416 -6.57 -19.28 1.11
CA ASN A 416 -6.04 -20.34 0.27
C ASN A 416 -7.07 -20.75 -0.79
N TYR A 417 -6.65 -20.68 -2.05
CA TYR A 417 -7.52 -20.87 -3.20
C TYR A 417 -7.50 -22.30 -3.76
N ARG A 418 -6.85 -23.27 -3.10
CA ARG A 418 -6.84 -24.67 -3.55
C ARG A 418 -8.26 -25.20 -3.71
N GLY A 419 -8.57 -25.68 -4.91
CA GLY A 419 -9.89 -26.19 -5.28
C GLY A 419 -10.87 -25.12 -5.78
N ILE A 420 -10.42 -23.87 -5.98
CA ILE A 420 -11.15 -22.81 -6.66
C ILE A 420 -10.65 -22.72 -8.11
N GLU A 421 -11.58 -22.73 -9.06
CA GLU A 421 -11.26 -22.72 -10.51
C GLU A 421 -10.77 -21.35 -10.99
N HIS A 422 -11.49 -20.28 -10.63
CA HIS A 422 -11.20 -18.88 -11.00
C HIS A 422 -10.90 -18.03 -9.75
N PRO A 423 -9.74 -18.23 -9.09
CA PRO A 423 -9.47 -17.65 -7.78
C PRO A 423 -9.34 -16.12 -7.79
N LEU A 424 -8.91 -15.53 -8.92
CA LEU A 424 -8.86 -14.07 -9.08
C LEU A 424 -10.26 -13.46 -9.17
N GLU A 425 -11.15 -14.03 -9.97
CA GLU A 425 -12.54 -13.57 -10.10
C GLU A 425 -13.26 -13.63 -8.74
N VAL A 426 -13.08 -14.73 -8.00
CA VAL A 426 -13.60 -14.86 -6.63
C VAL A 426 -13.04 -13.77 -5.71
N TYR A 427 -11.74 -13.46 -5.79
CA TYR A 427 -11.17 -12.36 -5.01
C TYR A 427 -11.80 -11.01 -5.40
N GLU A 428 -11.97 -10.73 -6.69
CA GLU A 428 -12.58 -9.47 -7.17
C GLU A 428 -14.00 -9.30 -6.65
N GLU A 429 -14.81 -10.36 -6.72
CA GLU A 429 -16.19 -10.34 -6.23
C GLU A 429 -16.24 -10.08 -4.72
N ILE A 430 -15.35 -10.70 -3.94
CA ILE A 430 -15.27 -10.51 -2.50
C ILE A 430 -14.75 -9.10 -2.13
N GLU A 431 -13.70 -8.59 -2.78
CA GLU A 431 -13.19 -7.23 -2.51
C GLU A 431 -14.23 -6.18 -2.90
N LYS A 432 -14.93 -6.38 -4.03
CA LYS A 432 -16.03 -5.51 -4.45
C LYS A 432 -17.15 -5.51 -3.41
N ALA A 433 -17.56 -6.67 -2.92
CA ALA A 433 -18.57 -6.77 -1.87
C ALA A 433 -18.11 -6.11 -0.56
N ALA A 434 -16.84 -6.26 -0.18
CA ALA A 434 -16.26 -5.58 0.98
C ALA A 434 -16.25 -4.07 0.81
N ARG A 435 -15.98 -3.55 -0.39
CA ARG A 435 -16.07 -2.12 -0.71
C ARG A 435 -17.50 -1.61 -0.63
N ASP A 436 -18.46 -2.35 -1.19
CA ASP A 436 -19.88 -2.01 -1.13
C ASP A 436 -20.36 -1.91 0.33
N GLU A 437 -19.92 -2.82 1.21
CA GLU A 437 -20.22 -2.79 2.65
C GLU A 437 -19.53 -1.64 3.38
N ILE A 438 -18.27 -1.33 3.06
CA ILE A 438 -17.57 -0.14 3.58
C ILE A 438 -18.40 1.11 3.30
N LEU A 439 -18.83 1.30 2.05
CA LEU A 439 -19.60 2.47 1.63
C LEU A 439 -20.97 2.51 2.29
N ALA A 440 -21.68 1.37 2.34
CA ALA A 440 -22.99 1.26 2.99
C ALA A 440 -22.93 1.58 4.49
N CYS A 441 -21.83 1.17 5.16
CA CYS A 441 -21.60 1.48 6.57
C CYS A 441 -21.03 2.88 6.80
N GLY A 442 -20.81 3.70 5.76
CA GLY A 442 -20.38 5.10 5.88
C GLY A 442 -18.87 5.33 5.94
N GLY A 443 -18.05 4.37 5.47
CA GLY A 443 -16.65 4.60 5.16
C GLY A 443 -16.46 5.24 3.78
N SER A 444 -15.28 5.83 3.54
CA SER A 444 -14.90 6.37 2.23
C SER A 444 -14.48 5.29 1.23
N ILE A 445 -14.54 5.61 -0.07
CA ILE A 445 -14.08 4.76 -1.16
C ILE A 445 -12.59 4.37 -1.02
N SER A 446 -11.78 5.30 -0.53
CA SER A 446 -10.35 5.17 -0.29
C SER A 446 -9.93 6.29 0.67
N HIS A 447 -8.90 6.07 1.48
CA HIS A 447 -8.22 7.12 2.23
C HIS A 447 -6.89 7.52 1.56
N HIS A 448 -6.14 6.57 0.99
CA HIS A 448 -4.84 6.86 0.36
C HIS A 448 -4.43 5.97 -0.83
N HIS A 449 -5.09 4.82 -1.08
CA HIS A 449 -4.74 4.02 -2.26
C HIS A 449 -5.19 4.66 -3.57
N GLY A 450 -6.13 5.62 -3.52
CA GLY A 450 -6.71 6.27 -4.68
C GLY A 450 -7.80 5.43 -5.33
N VAL A 451 -8.27 5.90 -6.48
CA VAL A 451 -9.38 5.30 -7.23
C VAL A 451 -8.84 4.36 -8.30
N GLY A 452 -7.87 4.83 -9.09
CA GLY A 452 -7.30 4.12 -10.22
C GLY A 452 -8.37 3.73 -11.23
N LYS A 453 -8.12 2.58 -11.88
CA LYS A 453 -9.12 1.88 -12.67
C LYS A 453 -10.03 0.98 -11.81
N LEU A 454 -9.51 0.50 -10.67
CA LEU A 454 -10.17 -0.47 -9.80
C LEU A 454 -11.47 0.06 -9.22
N ARG A 455 -11.46 1.30 -8.70
CA ARG A 455 -12.59 1.86 -7.94
C ARG A 455 -13.44 2.86 -8.72
N LYS A 456 -13.16 3.06 -10.01
CA LYS A 456 -13.81 4.10 -10.84
C LYS A 456 -15.33 3.98 -10.89
N HIS A 457 -15.87 2.76 -10.77
CA HIS A 457 -17.31 2.54 -10.88
C HIS A 457 -18.12 3.07 -9.68
N TRP A 458 -17.48 3.28 -8.53
CA TRP A 458 -18.10 3.94 -7.37
C TRP A 458 -18.01 5.47 -7.41
N MET A 459 -17.27 6.06 -8.36
CA MET A 459 -17.08 7.51 -8.43
C MET A 459 -18.37 8.31 -8.60
N PRO A 460 -19.33 7.91 -9.45
CA PRO A 460 -20.62 8.61 -9.55
C PRO A 460 -21.34 8.74 -8.19
N ALA A 461 -21.34 7.67 -7.38
CA ALA A 461 -21.92 7.69 -6.04
C ALA A 461 -21.05 8.44 -5.02
N THR A 462 -19.74 8.50 -5.23
CA THR A 462 -18.77 9.12 -4.30
C THR A 462 -18.74 10.64 -4.41
N VAL A 463 -18.64 11.19 -5.63
CA VAL A 463 -18.49 12.64 -5.86
C VAL A 463 -19.71 13.29 -6.52
N GLY A 464 -20.73 12.48 -6.86
CA GLY A 464 -21.91 12.92 -7.60
C GLY A 464 -21.62 13.22 -9.07
N GLU A 465 -22.67 13.22 -9.90
CA GLU A 465 -22.55 13.50 -11.34
C GLU A 465 -21.97 14.89 -11.64
N ILE A 466 -22.32 15.90 -10.83
CA ILE A 466 -21.79 17.26 -11.00
C ILE A 466 -20.30 17.30 -10.66
N GLY A 467 -19.88 16.68 -9.57
CA GLY A 467 -18.46 16.60 -9.19
C GLY A 467 -17.65 15.86 -10.26
N LEU A 468 -18.19 14.76 -10.77
CA LEU A 468 -17.57 14.02 -11.86
C LEU A 468 -17.49 14.85 -13.15
N SER A 469 -18.54 15.61 -13.49
CA SER A 469 -18.54 16.52 -14.63
C SER A 469 -17.48 17.62 -14.49
N ALA A 470 -17.33 18.20 -13.29
CA ALA A 470 -16.29 19.18 -13.02
C ALA A 470 -14.87 18.60 -13.21
N MET A 471 -14.62 17.37 -12.72
CA MET A 471 -13.34 16.68 -12.96
C MET A 471 -13.08 16.45 -14.45
N LYS A 472 -14.10 16.03 -15.21
CA LYS A 472 -14.02 15.87 -16.67
C LYS A 472 -13.74 17.20 -17.37
N ALA A 473 -14.34 18.30 -16.94
CA ALA A 473 -14.11 19.62 -17.51
C ALA A 473 -12.66 20.08 -17.31
N VAL A 474 -12.06 19.85 -16.13
CA VAL A 474 -10.63 20.11 -15.88
C VAL A 474 -9.77 19.26 -16.81
N LYS A 475 -10.06 17.96 -16.93
CA LYS A 475 -9.36 17.04 -17.85
C LYS A 475 -9.44 17.54 -19.30
N SER A 476 -10.62 17.85 -19.82
CA SER A 476 -10.78 18.34 -21.19
C SER A 476 -10.09 19.68 -21.42
N GLN A 477 -10.04 20.54 -20.39
CA GLN A 477 -9.38 21.84 -20.50
C GLN A 477 -7.86 21.75 -20.49
N LEU A 478 -7.28 20.86 -19.68
CA LEU A 478 -5.83 20.69 -19.56
C LEU A 478 -5.27 19.67 -20.57
N ASP A 479 -6.12 18.76 -21.03
CA ASP A 479 -5.75 17.69 -21.95
C ASP A 479 -6.86 17.33 -22.96
N PRO A 480 -7.13 18.21 -23.94
CA PRO A 480 -8.26 18.07 -24.86
C PRO A 480 -8.13 16.87 -25.80
N LYS A 481 -6.90 16.46 -26.15
CA LYS A 481 -6.65 15.28 -26.99
C LYS A 481 -6.51 13.98 -26.18
N ASN A 482 -6.68 14.04 -24.86
CA ASN A 482 -6.49 12.90 -23.96
C ASN A 482 -5.09 12.25 -24.12
N VAL A 483 -4.03 13.05 -24.19
CA VAL A 483 -2.62 12.58 -24.18
C VAL A 483 -2.34 11.78 -22.91
N PHE A 484 -2.85 12.23 -21.77
CA PHE A 484 -2.71 11.55 -20.47
C PHE A 484 -3.85 10.53 -20.26
N ALA A 485 -3.95 9.54 -21.16
CA ALA A 485 -5.03 8.55 -21.23
C ALA A 485 -4.87 7.33 -20.29
N SER A 486 -4.52 7.55 -19.02
CA SER A 486 -4.35 6.43 -18.07
C SER A 486 -5.66 5.66 -17.81
N GLY A 487 -6.82 6.27 -18.06
CA GLY A 487 -8.14 5.67 -17.81
C GLY A 487 -8.51 5.54 -16.32
N ASN A 488 -7.76 6.22 -15.45
CA ASN A 488 -8.03 6.29 -14.01
C ASN A 488 -9.21 7.24 -13.72
N ILE A 489 -9.89 7.04 -12.59
CA ILE A 489 -10.96 7.88 -12.02
C ILE A 489 -12.28 7.82 -12.80
N PHE A 490 -12.26 7.95 -14.13
CA PHE A 490 -13.43 7.80 -14.99
C PHE A 490 -13.05 7.26 -16.37
N THR A 491 -14.02 6.59 -17.01
CA THR A 491 -13.86 6.19 -18.41
C THR A 491 -13.83 7.45 -19.27
N ALA A 492 -12.76 7.61 -20.06
CA ALA A 492 -12.71 8.67 -21.07
C ALA A 492 -13.85 8.45 -22.07
N ASN A 493 -14.62 9.50 -22.36
CA ASN A 493 -15.50 9.45 -23.51
C ASN A 493 -14.61 9.22 -24.74
N LYS A 494 -14.96 8.25 -25.60
CA LYS A 494 -14.41 8.23 -26.95
C LYS A 494 -14.76 9.57 -27.58
N LEU A 495 -13.77 10.43 -27.78
CA LEU A 495 -13.92 11.60 -28.64
C LEU A 495 -14.09 11.12 -30.09
#